data_AF-A0A6N8B4U1-F1
#
_entry.id   AF-A0A6N8B4U1-F1
#
_cell.length_a   1.000
_cell.length_b   1.000
_cell.length_c   1.000
_cell.angle_alpha   90.00
_cell.angle_beta   90.00
_cell.angle_gamma   90.00
#
_symmetry.space_group_name_H-M   'P 1'
#
loop_
_entity.id
_entity.type
_entity.pdbx_description
1 polymer ?
#
loop_
_entity_poly.entity_id
_entity_poly.type
_entity_poly.pdbx_seq_one_letter_code
_entity_poly.pdbx_strand_id
1 'polypeptide(L)'
;MALVDKEVIQNKITIMENNLIKMETLAKLPEEEFLDKFYYVESAKHLLQISIEAMLDIANHIIARERYRIPKTYTEAIIVLVEEGILPQDKGNTFI
;
A
#
# COMPACT_ATOMS: atom_id res chain seq x y z
N MET A 1 -22.41 -9.81 12.38
CA MET A 1 -21.01 -9.85 11.91
C MET A 1 -20.85 -8.81 10.84
N ALA A 2 -19.83 -7.97 10.93
CA ALA A 2 -19.54 -7.01 9.87
C ALA A 2 -18.59 -7.73 8.89
N LEU A 3 -19.06 -8.01 7.68
CA LEU A 3 -18.29 -8.71 6.63
C LEU A 3 -17.16 -7.83 6.11
N VAL A 4 -16.12 -8.45 5.54
CA VAL A 4 -15.14 -7.73 4.70
C VAL A 4 -15.88 -7.06 3.56
N ASP A 5 -15.81 -5.74 3.54
CA ASP A 5 -16.41 -4.91 2.51
C ASP A 5 -15.51 -4.86 1.27
N LYS A 6 -15.99 -5.43 0.16
CA LYS A 6 -15.26 -5.49 -1.11
C LYS A 6 -15.14 -4.13 -1.78
N GLU A 7 -16.14 -3.26 -1.63
CA GLU A 7 -16.14 -1.94 -2.26
C GLU A 7 -15.05 -1.06 -1.64
N VAL A 8 -14.90 -1.13 -0.31
CA VAL A 8 -13.80 -0.46 0.40
C VAL A 8 -12.44 -0.90 -0.13
N ILE A 9 -12.23 -2.22 -0.30
CA ILE A 9 -10.97 -2.76 -0.81
C ILE A 9 -10.75 -2.33 -2.28
N GLN A 10 -11.76 -2.45 -3.13
CA GLN A 10 -11.67 -2.09 -4.55
C GLN A 10 -11.35 -0.61 -4.77
N ASN A 11 -11.94 0.28 -3.96
CA ASN A 11 -11.66 1.70 -4.01
C ASN A 11 -10.19 2.00 -3.67
N LYS A 12 -9.63 1.31 -2.67
CA LYS A 12 -8.21 1.46 -2.28
C LYS A 12 -7.25 0.89 -3.33
N ILE A 13 -7.59 -0.25 -3.94
CA ILE A 13 -6.83 -0.81 -5.07
C ILE A 13 -6.82 0.18 -6.24
N THR A 14 -7.97 0.75 -6.60
CA THR A 14 -8.07 1.76 -7.66
C THR A 14 -7.17 2.97 -7.40
N ILE A 15 -7.07 3.43 -6.14
CA ILE A 15 -6.16 4.52 -5.76
C ILE A 15 -4.70 4.11 -6.01
N MET A 16 -4.31 2.91 -5.55
CA MET A 16 -2.95 2.40 -5.72
C MET A 16 -2.57 2.25 -7.20
N GLU A 17 -3.46 1.68 -8.02
CA GLU A 17 -3.23 1.50 -9.47
C GLU A 17 -3.05 2.85 -10.17
N ASN A 18 -3.90 3.83 -9.87
CA ASN A 18 -3.78 5.18 -10.43
C ASN A 18 -2.48 5.88 -10.02
N ASN A 19 -2.04 5.69 -8.77
CA ASN A 19 -0.77 6.23 -8.31
C ASN A 19 0.42 5.53 -8.95
N LEU A 20 0.35 4.22 -9.16
CA LEU A 20 1.38 3.44 -9.84
C LEU A 20 1.58 3.94 -11.27
N ILE A 21 0.50 4.15 -12.03
CA ILE A 21 0.58 4.71 -13.40
C ILE A 21 1.29 6.08 -13.43
N LYS A 22 1.00 6.94 -12.44
CA LYS A 22 1.68 8.25 -12.31
C LYS A 22 3.15 8.09 -11.97
N MET A 23 3.50 7.20 -11.04
CA MET A 23 4.89 6.90 -10.69
C MET A 23 5.66 6.29 -11.86
N GLU A 24 5.05 5.40 -12.65
CA GLU A 24 5.64 4.85 -13.88
C GLU A 24 5.92 5.93 -14.92
N THR A 25 5.14 7.01 -14.93
CA THR A 25 5.41 8.17 -15.78
C THR A 25 6.64 8.93 -15.30
N LEU A 26 6.80 9.12 -13.99
CA LEU A 26 8.00 9.74 -13.41
C LEU A 26 9.24 8.86 -13.58
N ALA A 27 9.10 7.54 -13.49
CA ALA A 27 10.20 6.58 -13.63
C ALA A 27 10.79 6.50 -15.05
N LYS A 28 10.11 7.07 -16.05
CA LYS A 28 10.60 7.17 -17.44
C LYS A 28 11.54 8.37 -17.66
N LEU A 29 11.62 9.30 -16.71
CA LEU A 29 12.51 10.44 -16.80
C LEU A 29 13.97 9.99 -16.62
N PRO A 30 14.94 10.58 -17.35
CA PRO A 30 16.36 10.46 -17.00
C PRO A 30 16.58 10.86 -15.54
N GLU A 31 17.50 10.19 -14.84
CA GLU A 31 17.77 10.46 -13.42
C GLU A 31 18.13 11.93 -13.16
N GLU A 32 18.96 12.52 -14.02
CA GLU A 32 19.34 13.93 -13.93
C GLU A 32 18.11 14.86 -14.02
N GLU A 33 17.14 14.55 -14.89
CA GLU A 33 15.91 15.32 -15.05
C GLU A 33 14.97 15.14 -13.85
N PHE A 34 14.86 13.91 -13.33
CA PHE A 34 14.07 13.61 -12.15
C PHE A 34 14.58 14.36 -10.91
N LEU A 35 15.90 14.48 -10.76
CA LEU A 35 16.54 15.14 -9.62
C LEU A 35 16.63 16.67 -9.78
N ASP A 36 16.61 17.21 -11.00
CA ASP A 36 16.70 18.65 -11.25
C ASP A 36 15.47 19.43 -10.75
N LYS A 37 14.29 18.82 -10.78
CA LYS A 37 13.04 19.47 -10.35
C LYS A 37 12.51 18.85 -9.07
N PHE A 38 12.48 19.64 -8.00
CA PHE A 38 12.00 19.20 -6.68
C PHE A 38 10.60 18.55 -6.76
N TYR A 39 9.71 19.07 -7.61
CA TYR A 39 8.33 18.59 -7.69
C TYR A 39 8.23 17.17 -8.28
N TYR A 40 9.21 16.66 -9.04
CA TYR A 40 9.19 15.26 -9.46
C TYR A 40 9.43 14.32 -8.28
N VAL A 41 10.46 14.62 -7.48
CA VAL A 41 10.80 13.87 -6.26
C VAL A 41 9.65 13.95 -5.25
N GLU A 42 9.13 15.15 -5.00
CA GLU A 42 8.03 15.36 -4.04
C GLU A 42 6.73 14.69 -4.53
N SER A 43 6.43 14.72 -5.83
CA SER A 43 5.29 13.99 -6.39
C SER A 43 5.46 12.47 -6.23
N ALA A 44 6.64 11.93 -6.53
CA ALA A 44 6.91 10.49 -6.37
C ALA A 44 6.76 10.05 -4.91
N LYS A 45 7.32 10.80 -3.96
CA LYS A 45 7.18 10.53 -2.51
C LYS A 45 5.71 10.56 -2.09
N HIS A 46 4.96 11.56 -2.52
CA HIS A 46 3.56 11.70 -2.14
C HIS A 46 2.69 10.56 -2.71
N LEU A 47 2.90 10.19 -3.98
CA LEU A 47 2.21 9.07 -4.61
C LEU A 47 2.52 7.75 -3.89
N LEU A 48 3.78 7.52 -3.51
CA LEU A 48 4.19 6.35 -2.74
C LEU A 48 3.54 6.34 -1.36
N GLN A 49 3.53 7.47 -0.65
CA GLN A 49 2.90 7.61 0.65
C GLN A 49 1.41 7.24 0.60
N ILE A 50 0.65 7.82 -0.33
CA ILE A 50 -0.78 7.53 -0.48
C ILE A 50 -1.02 6.04 -0.80
N SER A 51 -0.16 5.43 -1.63
CA SER A 51 -0.28 4.01 -1.94
C SER A 51 -0.02 3.11 -0.72
N ILE A 52 0.96 3.47 0.13
CA ILE A 52 1.22 2.75 1.39
C ILE A 52 0.05 2.92 2.35
N GLU A 53 -0.50 4.13 2.50
CA GLU A 53 -1.68 4.38 3.33
C GLU A 53 -2.88 3.56 2.85
N ALA A 54 -3.14 3.51 1.54
CA ALA A 54 -4.22 2.70 0.98
C ALA A 54 -4.05 1.20 1.24
N MET A 55 -2.81 0.69 1.15
CA MET A 55 -2.48 -0.69 1.50
C MET A 55 -2.73 -0.99 2.98
N LEU A 56 -2.33 -0.08 3.88
CA LEU A 56 -2.55 -0.22 5.32
C LEU A 56 -4.02 -0.15 5.70
N ASP A 57 -4.80 0.70 5.02
CA ASP A 57 -6.26 0.77 5.20
C ASP A 57 -6.93 -0.56 4.84
N ILE A 58 -6.51 -1.21 3.75
CA ILE A 58 -6.99 -2.55 3.37
C ILE A 58 -6.65 -3.56 4.48
N ALA A 59 -5.40 -3.57 4.95
CA ALA A 59 -4.96 -4.51 5.98
C ALA A 59 -5.76 -4.34 7.28
N ASN A 60 -5.90 -3.12 7.77
CA ASN A 60 -6.64 -2.82 8.98
C ASN A 60 -8.13 -3.16 8.84
N HIS A 61 -8.73 -2.90 7.67
CA HIS A 61 -10.11 -3.28 7.39
C HIS A 61 -10.30 -4.80 7.48
N ILE A 62 -9.43 -5.58 6.85
CA ILE A 62 -9.52 -7.04 6.90
C ILE A 62 -9.33 -7.55 8.34
N ILE A 63 -8.28 -7.10 9.03
CA ILE A 63 -8.00 -7.47 10.43
C ILE A 63 -9.20 -7.20 11.34
N ALA A 64 -9.84 -6.03 11.21
CA ALA A 64 -10.97 -5.66 12.03
C ALA A 64 -12.22 -6.53 11.75
N ARG A 65 -12.45 -6.90 10.49
CA ARG A 65 -13.64 -7.66 10.07
C ARG A 65 -13.52 -9.15 10.39
N GLU A 66 -12.33 -9.71 10.24
CA GLU A 66 -12.02 -11.12 10.54
C GLU A 66 -11.62 -11.34 12.01
N ARG A 67 -11.46 -10.27 12.79
CA ARG A 67 -11.07 -10.31 14.22
C ARG A 67 -9.71 -10.97 14.47
N TYR A 68 -8.76 -10.73 13.58
CA TYR A 68 -7.39 -11.14 13.77
C TYR A 68 -6.71 -10.37 14.92
N ARG A 69 -5.49 -10.78 15.26
CA ARG A 69 -4.67 -10.07 16.26
C ARG A 69 -4.54 -8.60 15.89
N ILE A 70 -4.73 -7.73 16.87
CA ILE A 70 -4.56 -6.28 16.68
C ILE A 70 -3.07 -5.96 16.47
N PRO A 71 -2.69 -5.31 15.35
CA PRO A 71 -1.31 -4.90 15.10
C PRO A 71 -0.95 -3.68 15.96
N LYS A 72 0.29 -3.61 16.43
CA LYS A 72 0.82 -2.46 17.19
C LYS A 72 1.52 -1.42 16.31
N THR A 73 1.89 -1.81 15.09
CA THR A 73 2.59 -0.98 14.11
C THR A 73 2.03 -1.23 12.71
N TYR A 74 2.33 -0.35 11.76
CA TYR A 74 1.96 -0.55 10.36
C TYR A 74 2.60 -1.80 9.75
N THR A 75 3.86 -2.05 10.08
CA THR A 75 4.55 -3.30 9.73
C THR A 75 3.81 -4.52 10.26
N GLU A 76 3.37 -4.48 11.53
CA GLU A 76 2.61 -5.59 12.11
C GLU A 76 1.28 -5.84 11.40
N ALA A 77 0.62 -4.81 10.85
CA ALA A 77 -0.63 -5.00 10.11
C ALA A 77 -0.41 -5.90 8.88
N ILE A 78 0.71 -5.74 8.19
CA ILE A 78 1.05 -6.59 7.04
C ILE A 78 1.45 -7.99 7.50
N ILE A 79 2.22 -8.11 8.58
CA ILE A 79 2.61 -9.40 9.17
C ILE A 79 1.37 -10.23 9.53
N VAL A 80 0.35 -9.62 10.12
CA VAL A 80 -0.90 -10.32 10.46
C VAL A 80 -1.57 -10.90 9.21
N LEU A 81 -1.60 -10.18 8.10
CA LEU A 81 -2.15 -10.73 6.85
C LEU A 81 -1.32 -11.90 6.29
N VAL A 82 0.00 -11.89 6.51
CA VAL A 82 0.88 -13.01 6.15
C VAL A 82 0.60 -14.21 7.05
N GLU A 83 0.57 -14.02 8.38
CA GLU A 83 0.24 -15.03 9.40
C GLU A 83 -1.07 -15.76 9.08
N GLU A 84 -2.10 -15.01 8.65
CA GLU A 84 -3.43 -15.54 8.31
C GLU A 84 -3.54 -16.07 6.86
N GLY A 85 -2.44 -16.09 6.11
CA GLY A 85 -2.37 -16.68 4.77
C GLY A 85 -3.04 -15.86 3.66
N ILE A 86 -3.38 -14.60 3.93
CA ILE A 86 -3.95 -13.66 2.93
C ILE A 86 -2.85 -13.14 2.01
N LEU A 87 -1.68 -12.87 2.58
CA LEU A 87 -0.47 -12.52 1.84
C LEU A 87 0.52 -13.68 1.85
N PRO A 88 1.30 -13.85 0.77
CA PRO A 88 2.17 -15.00 0.63
C PRO A 88 3.40 -14.86 1.54
N GLN A 89 3.74 -15.96 2.22
CA GLN A 89 4.79 -16.04 3.25
C GLN A 89 6.20 -15.73 2.71
N ASP A 90 6.47 -16.08 1.45
CA ASP A 90 7.75 -15.86 0.77
C ASP A 90 8.04 -14.37 0.49
N LYS A 91 7.03 -13.50 0.58
CA LYS A 91 7.17 -12.06 0.36
C LYS A 91 7.11 -11.23 1.64
N GLY A 92 7.02 -11.87 2.82
CA GLY A 92 6.94 -11.17 4.11
C GLY A 92 8.00 -10.08 4.27
N ASN A 93 9.27 -10.39 3.96
CA ASN A 93 10.38 -9.43 4.04
C ASN A 93 10.37 -8.34 2.95
N THR A 94 9.62 -8.52 1.87
CA THR A 94 9.52 -7.52 0.79
C THR A 94 8.56 -6.40 1.16
N PHE A 95 7.63 -6.66 2.09
CA PHE A 95 6.65 -5.68 2.54
C PHE A 95 7.09 -4.87 3.77
N ILE A 96 8.28 -5.16 4.32
CA ILE A 96 8.79 -4.62 5.59
C ILE A 96 10.08 -3.85 5.36
#